data_AF-A0A443RYH5-F1
#
_entry.id   AF-A0A443RYH5-F1
#
_cell.length_a   1.000
_cell.length_b   1.000
_cell.length_c   1.000
_cell.angle_alpha   90.00
_cell.angle_beta   90.00
_cell.angle_gamma   90.00
#
_symmetry.space_group_name_H-M   'P 1'
#
loop_
_entity.id
_entity.type
_entity.pdbx_description
1 polymer ?
#
loop_
_entity_poly.entity_id
_entity_poly.type
_entity_poly.pdbx_seq_one_letter_code
_entity_poly.pdbx_strand_id
1 'polypeptide(L)'
;MREKGGLKHIEAAIEKLRIHHDRHIKAYDPKEGKDNARRLTGRHETSDIHTFSAGVANRGASIRIPRQVADEGYGYLEDRRPASNCDPYVVSEAIVRTVCLNE
;
A
#
# COMPACT_ATOMS: atom_id res chain seq x y z
N MET A 1 13.31 -1.33 -8.22
CA MET A 1 13.06 -1.64 -6.78
C MET A 1 13.92 -2.77 -6.26
N ARG A 2 14.09 -3.88 -6.99
CA ARG A 2 14.80 -5.11 -6.53
C ARG A 2 16.32 -5.09 -6.68
N GLU A 3 16.90 -4.02 -7.22
CA GLU A 3 18.34 -3.87 -7.44
C GLU A 3 18.94 -2.82 -6.50
N LYS A 4 20.26 -2.84 -6.27
CA LYS A 4 20.96 -1.94 -5.35
C LYS A 4 20.62 -0.47 -5.61
N GLY A 5 20.31 0.27 -4.54
CA GLY A 5 19.77 1.63 -4.63
C GLY A 5 18.29 1.68 -5.01
N GLY A 6 17.59 0.55 -4.93
CA GLY A 6 16.20 0.37 -5.28
C GLY A 6 15.22 1.06 -4.33
N LEU A 7 15.65 1.42 -3.12
CA LEU A 7 14.84 2.10 -2.11
C LEU A 7 14.24 3.42 -2.63
N LYS A 8 15.00 4.19 -3.42
CA LYS A 8 14.49 5.43 -4.05
C LYS A 8 13.25 5.19 -4.93
N HIS A 9 13.19 4.04 -5.59
CA HIS A 9 12.04 3.68 -6.42
C HIS A 9 10.86 3.21 -5.57
N ILE A 10 11.13 2.61 -4.41
CA ILE A 10 10.11 2.25 -3.43
C ILE A 10 9.47 3.51 -2.85
N GLU A 11 10.28 4.47 -2.41
CA GLU A 11 9.82 5.77 -1.89
C GLU A 11 9.01 6.55 -2.93
N ALA A 12 9.49 6.60 -4.18
CA ALA A 12 8.74 7.21 -5.28
C ALA A 12 7.39 6.51 -5.54
N ALA A 13 7.32 5.19 -5.43
CA ALA A 13 6.07 4.45 -5.59
C ALA A 13 5.09 4.71 -4.44
N ILE A 14 5.59 4.81 -3.20
CA ILE A 14 4.79 5.16 -2.03
C ILE A 14 4.13 6.53 -2.21
N GLU A 15 4.85 7.51 -2.75
CA GLU A 15 4.29 8.84 -2.99
C GLU A 15 3.16 8.82 -4.03
N LYS A 16 3.31 8.05 -5.11
CA LYS A 16 2.22 7.85 -6.08
C LYS A 16 1.00 7.19 -5.41
N LEU A 17 1.22 6.13 -4.63
CA LEU A 17 0.15 5.44 -3.91
C LEU A 17 -0.55 6.34 -2.87
N ARG A 18 0.17 7.30 -2.29
CA ARG A 18 -0.38 8.30 -1.35
C ARG A 18 -1.38 9.21 -2.04
N ILE A 19 -1.04 9.73 -3.22
CA ILE A 19 -1.89 10.65 -3.99
C ILE A 19 -3.21 9.97 -4.40
N HIS A 20 -3.15 8.68 -4.75
CA HIS A 20 -4.31 7.91 -5.19
C HIS A 20 -4.99 7.10 -4.08
N HIS A 21 -4.78 7.45 -2.80
CA HIS A 21 -5.26 6.63 -1.67
C HIS A 21 -6.74 6.24 -1.76
N ASP A 22 -7.63 7.21 -2.01
CA ASP A 22 -9.09 6.99 -2.12
C ASP A 22 -9.45 6.02 -3.26
N ARG A 23 -8.82 6.18 -4.43
CA ARG A 23 -9.01 5.27 -5.58
C ARG A 23 -8.63 3.84 -5.22
N HIS A 24 -7.51 3.65 -4.53
CA HIS A 24 -7.07 2.34 -4.09
C HIS A 24 -8.03 1.73 -3.05
N ILE A 25 -8.48 2.50 -2.06
CA ILE A 25 -9.45 2.01 -1.07
C ILE A 25 -10.72 1.49 -1.75
N LYS A 26 -11.24 2.21 -2.75
CA LYS A 26 -12.40 1.79 -3.52
C LYS A 26 -12.16 0.51 -4.33
N ALA A 27 -10.95 0.32 -4.84
CA ALA A 27 -10.56 -0.89 -5.57
C ALA A 27 -10.27 -2.10 -4.64
N TYR A 28 -10.11 -1.87 -3.33
CA TYR A 28 -9.58 -2.84 -2.38
C TYR A 28 -10.65 -3.64 -1.61
N ASP A 29 -11.93 -3.43 -1.92
CA ASP A 29 -13.01 -4.37 -1.61
C ASP A 29 -14.18 -4.22 -2.61
N PRO A 30 -15.05 -5.25 -2.78
CA PRO A 30 -16.15 -5.22 -3.75
C PRO A 30 -17.25 -4.18 -3.48
N LYS A 31 -17.23 -3.51 -2.33
CA LYS A 31 -18.19 -2.47 -1.92
C LYS A 31 -17.52 -1.11 -1.75
N GLU A 32 -16.46 -0.86 -2.52
CA GLU A 32 -15.85 0.46 -2.67
C GLU A 32 -15.36 1.07 -1.34
N GLY A 33 -14.74 0.28 -0.47
CA GLY A 33 -14.21 0.73 0.81
C GLY A 33 -15.14 0.46 2.00
N LYS A 34 -16.42 0.18 1.77
CA LYS A 34 -17.42 0.04 2.85
C LYS A 34 -17.17 -1.19 3.72
N ASP A 35 -16.76 -2.31 3.11
CA ASP A 35 -16.42 -3.50 3.89
C ASP A 35 -15.11 -3.29 4.65
N ASN A 36 -14.13 -2.67 4.00
CA ASN A 36 -12.81 -2.44 4.57
C ASN A 36 -12.81 -1.38 5.69
N ALA A 37 -13.78 -0.45 5.72
CA ALA A 37 -13.98 0.53 6.79
C ALA A 37 -14.18 -0.11 8.17
N ARG A 38 -14.72 -1.34 8.21
CA ARG A 38 -14.88 -2.11 9.45
C ARG A 38 -13.56 -2.65 10.00
N ARG A 39 -12.54 -2.77 9.14
CA ARG A 39 -11.21 -3.32 9.45
C ARG A 39 -10.17 -2.23 9.66
N LEU A 40 -10.07 -1.29 8.73
CA LEU A 40 -9.08 -0.21 8.70
C LEU A 40 -9.46 0.92 9.67
N THR A 41 -9.23 0.68 10.96
CA THR A 41 -9.66 1.56 12.06
C THR A 41 -8.49 2.25 12.77
N GLY A 42 -7.26 2.01 12.33
CA GLY A 42 -6.05 2.42 13.05
C GLY A 42 -5.72 1.56 14.29
N ARG A 43 -6.55 0.55 14.59
CA ARG A 43 -6.36 -0.41 15.69
C ARG A 43 -6.01 -1.79 15.13
N HIS A 44 -5.53 -2.70 15.99
CA HIS A 44 -5.27 -4.09 15.62
C HIS A 44 -4.31 -4.23 14.43
N GLU A 45 -3.20 -3.48 14.47
CA GLU A 45 -2.15 -3.54 13.43
C GLU A 45 -2.66 -3.22 12.02
N THR A 46 -3.65 -2.34 11.94
CA THR A 46 -4.19 -1.76 10.69
C THR A 46 -4.04 -0.25 10.68
N SER A 47 -4.01 0.34 9.49
CA SER A 47 -4.11 1.80 9.35
C SER A 47 -5.56 2.26 9.44
N ASP A 48 -5.77 3.55 9.67
CA ASP A 48 -7.06 4.20 9.43
C ASP A 48 -7.39 4.22 7.93
N ILE A 49 -8.68 4.16 7.58
CA ILE A 49 -9.14 4.11 6.17
C ILE A 49 -9.06 5.48 5.46
N HIS A 50 -9.03 6.58 6.21
CA HIS A 50 -9.00 7.93 5.63
C HIS A 50 -7.59 8.52 5.60
N THR A 51 -6.67 7.94 6.37
CA THR A 51 -5.32 8.46 6.54
C THR A 51 -4.29 7.54 5.90
N PHE A 52 -3.61 8.02 4.86
CA PHE A 52 -2.47 7.31 4.29
C PHE A 52 -1.23 7.46 5.19
N SER A 53 -0.53 6.35 5.43
CA SER A 53 0.73 6.34 6.16
C SER A 53 1.71 5.31 5.59
N ALA A 54 3.01 5.60 5.68
CA ALA A 54 4.06 4.66 5.32
C ALA A 54 5.16 4.64 6.39
N GLY A 55 5.80 3.49 6.60
CA GLY A 55 6.90 3.41 7.56
C GLY A 55 7.71 2.11 7.51
N VAL A 56 8.95 2.20 7.99
CA VAL A 56 9.86 1.05 8.12
C VAL A 56 9.44 0.19 9.31
N ALA A 57 9.21 -1.10 9.07
CA ALA A 57 8.76 -2.07 10.06
C ALA A 57 7.45 -1.70 10.80
N ASN A 58 6.70 -0.69 10.32
CA ASN A 58 5.47 -0.25 10.96
C ASN A 58 4.28 -1.08 10.44
N ARG A 59 3.72 -1.92 11.31
CA ARG A 59 2.54 -2.74 10.98
C ARG A 59 1.24 -1.95 10.99
N GLY A 60 1.16 -0.81 11.70
CA GLY A 60 -0.01 0.07 11.69
C GLY A 60 -0.06 1.03 10.51
N ALA A 61 0.97 1.05 9.66
CA ALA A 61 1.00 1.91 8.48
C ALA A 61 0.17 1.30 7.33
N SER A 62 -0.30 2.15 6.41
CA SER A 62 -0.96 1.72 5.18
C SER A 62 0.00 0.95 4.27
N ILE A 63 1.21 1.49 4.08
CA ILE A 63 2.31 0.83 3.37
C ILE A 63 3.45 0.53 4.35
N ARG A 64 3.92 -0.72 4.38
CA ARG A 64 5.07 -1.13 5.18
C ARG A 64 6.27 -1.37 4.30
N ILE A 65 7.41 -0.80 4.68
CA ILE A 65 8.73 -1.22 4.17
C ILE A 65 9.29 -2.24 5.16
N PRO A 66 9.54 -3.50 4.76
CA PRO A 66 10.18 -4.48 5.65
C PRO A 66 11.54 -3.99 6.13
N ARG A 67 11.93 -4.33 7.37
CA ARG A 67 13.22 -3.90 7.95
C ARG A 67 14.41 -4.30 7.06
N GLN A 68 14.42 -5.54 6.60
CA GLN A 68 15.45 -6.04 5.67
C GLN A 68 15.59 -5.18 4.40
N VAL A 69 14.47 -4.73 3.83
CA VAL A 69 14.48 -3.88 2.62
C VAL A 69 15.08 -2.51 2.91
N ALA A 70 14.81 -1.95 4.09
CA ALA A 70 15.39 -0.70 4.52
C ALA A 70 16.90 -0.84 4.79
N ASP A 71 17.32 -1.95 5.42
CA ASP A 71 18.73 -2.22 5.74
C ASP A 71 19.56 -2.50 4.47
N GLU A 72 19.02 -3.28 3.51
CA GLU A 72 19.68 -3.61 2.24
C GLU A 72 19.62 -2.46 1.21
N GLY A 73 18.64 -1.56 1.36
CA GLY A 73 18.43 -0.43 0.45
C GLY A 73 17.76 -0.79 -0.89
N TYR A 74 17.15 -1.97 -0.99
CA TYR A 74 16.38 -2.45 -2.15
C TYR A 74 15.48 -3.63 -1.77
N GLY A 75 14.48 -3.94 -2.62
CA GLY A 75 13.55 -5.04 -2.38
C GLY A 75 12.13 -4.73 -2.84
N TYR A 76 11.20 -4.65 -1.88
CA TYR A 76 9.76 -4.47 -2.11
C TYR A 76 9.07 -3.66 -1.01
N LEU A 77 7.85 -3.18 -1.29
CA LEU A 77 6.92 -2.60 -0.32
C LEU A 77 5.72 -3.54 -0.11
N GLU A 78 5.07 -3.43 1.04
CA GLU A 78 3.85 -4.18 1.38
C GLU A 78 2.68 -3.21 1.51
N ASP A 79 1.68 -3.32 0.63
CA ASP A 79 0.41 -2.61 0.77
C ASP A 79 -0.54 -3.42 1.67
N ARG A 80 -0.88 -2.86 2.84
CA ARG A 80 -1.67 -3.53 3.89
C ARG A 80 -3.15 -3.14 3.86
N ARG A 81 -3.52 -2.28 2.92
CA ARG A 81 -4.88 -1.77 2.75
C ARG A 81 -5.85 -2.75 2.07
N PRO A 82 -5.45 -3.68 1.18
CA PRO A 82 -6.40 -4.63 0.59
C PRO A 82 -7.19 -5.43 1.65
N ALA A 83 -8.51 -5.54 1.46
CA ALA A 83 -9.34 -6.39 2.30
C ALA A 83 -9.17 -7.87 1.96
N SER A 84 -9.53 -8.77 2.87
CA SER A 84 -9.44 -10.22 2.62
C SER A 84 -10.40 -10.71 1.52
N ASN A 85 -11.44 -9.94 1.22
CA ASN A 85 -12.41 -10.22 0.15
C ASN A 85 -12.14 -9.43 -1.14
N CYS A 86 -10.97 -8.80 -1.28
CA CYS A 86 -10.63 -8.06 -2.48
C CYS A 86 -10.50 -8.99 -3.70
N ASP A 87 -10.76 -8.46 -4.89
CA ASP A 87 -10.42 -9.13 -6.14
C ASP A 87 -8.93 -8.91 -6.43
N PRO A 88 -8.10 -9.98 -6.45
CA PRO A 88 -6.67 -9.85 -6.68
C PRO A 88 -6.32 -9.24 -8.05
N TYR A 89 -7.16 -9.43 -9.07
CA TYR A 89 -6.94 -8.84 -10.39
C TYR A 89 -7.07 -7.32 -10.32
N VAL A 90 -8.15 -6.83 -9.69
CA VAL A 90 -8.41 -5.39 -9.52
C VAL A 90 -7.31 -4.73 -8.68
N VAL A 91 -6.90 -5.38 -7.58
CA VAL A 91 -5.84 -4.85 -6.71
C VAL A 91 -4.49 -4.77 -7.45
N SER A 92 -4.11 -5.85 -8.13
CA SER A 92 -2.84 -5.89 -8.87
C SER A 92 -2.81 -4.87 -10.02
N GLU A 93 -3.91 -4.75 -10.77
CA GLU A 93 -4.05 -3.75 -11.83
C GLU A 93 -3.93 -2.32 -11.28
N ALA A 94 -4.64 -1.99 -10.20
CA ALA A 94 -4.59 -0.66 -9.59
C ALA A 94 -3.16 -0.28 -9.17
N ILE A 95 -2.43 -1.21 -8.55
CA ILE A 95 -1.03 -0.99 -8.16
C ILE A 95 -0.16 -0.75 -9.39
N VAL A 96 -0.29 -1.56 -10.45
CA VAL A 96 0.51 -1.41 -11.67
C VAL A 96 0.21 -0.08 -12.37
N ARG A 97 -1.06 0.29 -12.51
CA ARG A 97 -1.46 1.56 -13.13
C ARG A 97 -0.84 2.76 -12.42
N THR A 98 -0.96 2.82 -11.11
CA THR A 98 -0.43 3.95 -10.34
C THR A 98 1.09 3.95 -10.24
N VAL A 99 1.73 2.80 -10.00
CA VAL A 99 3.18 2.76 -9.78
C VAL A 99 3.96 2.81 -11.09
N CYS A 100 3.52 2.07 -12.11
CA CYS A 100 4.26 1.85 -13.35
C CYS A 100 3.76 2.73 -14.52
N LEU A 101 2.46 3.01 -14.61
CA LEU A 101 1.87 3.77 -15.73
C LEU A 101 1.62 5.25 -15.41
N ASN A 102 1.74 5.67 -14.15
CA ASN A 102 1.48 7.03 -13.67
C ASN A 102 0.02 7.48 -13.88
N GLU A 103 -0.91 6.54 -13.73
CA GLU A 103 -2.36 6.79 -13.77
C GLU A 103 -3.00 6.94 -12.38
#